data_AF-A0A1C5AKI1-F1
#
_entry.id   AF-A0A1C5AKI1-F1
#
_cell.length_a   1.000
_cell.length_b   1.000
_cell.length_c   1.000
_cell.angle_alpha   90.00
_cell.angle_beta   90.00
_cell.angle_gamma   90.00
#
_symmetry.space_group_name_H-M   'P 1'
#
loop_
_entity.id
_entity.type
_entity.pdbx_description
1 polymer ?
#
loop_
_entity_poly.entity_id
_entity_poly.type
_entity_poly.pdbx_seq_one_letter_code
_entity_poly.pdbx_strand_id
1 'polypeptide(L)'
;MAAVVAVGVTVVGGLGLAAGQNWLGLGGDKPALSPAPSGDPIKINKITLVPRDNDNTWVFPEAVGAQTLGQIEDEFQAYEKSSHDIMRSHGGVENGVSTVELELEGNREKAVRLTDIAIRPRCREPLTGGLFDNRPQGAAETVQVGYDLDRDPVFAQKARTDDNDMLPRLTGNYFADQKYALKRGEQATFRLSAVTRKRYCEYTFELEYLADGKPGSTTVDNEGQPFRVTALIVRGGEVDCSAYRQVYRSSGRGWVPVPKSSPCGG
;
A
#
# COMPACT_ATOMS: atom_id res chain seq x y z
N MET A 1 8.48 -80.33 2.30
CA MET A 1 7.63 -80.86 1.22
C MET A 1 6.65 -79.77 0.82
N ALA A 2 6.60 -79.49 -0.48
CA ALA A 2 5.72 -78.53 -1.11
C ALA A 2 4.29 -79.06 -1.21
N ALA A 3 3.31 -78.15 -1.26
CA ALA A 3 2.30 -78.14 -2.32
C ALA A 3 1.50 -76.83 -2.24
N VAL A 4 1.65 -76.03 -3.30
CA VAL A 4 0.73 -74.96 -3.67
C VAL A 4 -0.43 -75.61 -4.42
N VAL A 5 -1.68 -75.27 -4.08
CA VAL A 5 -2.83 -75.45 -4.97
C VAL A 5 -3.68 -74.19 -4.88
N ALA A 6 -3.82 -73.52 -6.02
CA ALA A 6 -4.74 -72.42 -6.23
C ALA A 6 -5.97 -72.93 -6.98
N VAL A 7 -7.18 -72.53 -6.57
CA VAL A 7 -8.40 -72.59 -7.39
C VAL A 7 -9.32 -71.40 -7.07
N GLY A 8 -9.46 -70.52 -8.07
CA GLY A 8 -10.71 -70.03 -8.67
C GLY A 8 -11.91 -69.56 -7.84
N VAL A 9 -12.05 -68.23 -7.79
CA VAL A 9 -13.21 -67.30 -7.77
C VAL A 9 -14.63 -67.85 -8.04
N THR A 10 -15.62 -67.43 -7.21
CA THR A 10 -16.83 -66.66 -7.61
C THR A 10 -17.63 -66.23 -6.38
N VAL A 11 -17.83 -64.92 -6.16
CA VAL A 11 -18.86 -64.41 -5.24
C VAL A 11 -19.98 -63.81 -6.07
N VAL A 12 -21.13 -64.46 -5.93
CA VAL A 12 -22.43 -64.13 -6.52
C VAL A 12 -23.00 -62.87 -5.88
N GLY A 13 -23.64 -62.03 -6.69
CA GLY A 13 -24.24 -60.76 -6.28
C GLY A 13 -25.35 -60.89 -5.23
N GLY A 14 -25.37 -59.94 -4.31
CA GLY A 14 -26.47 -59.70 -3.37
C GLY A 14 -27.35 -58.54 -3.85
N LEU A 15 -28.63 -58.85 -4.05
CA LEU A 15 -29.74 -57.93 -4.26
C LEU A 15 -30.32 -57.42 -2.92
N GLY A 16 -30.83 -56.20 -2.93
CA GLY A 16 -31.81 -55.65 -1.95
C GLY A 16 -31.29 -54.43 -1.19
N LEU A 17 -31.97 -53.30 -1.04
CA LEU A 17 -33.36 -52.90 -1.30
C LEU A 17 -33.40 -51.38 -1.53
N ALA A 18 -34.38 -50.93 -2.31
CA ALA A 18 -34.72 -49.53 -2.47
C ALA A 18 -35.23 -48.91 -1.16
N ALA A 19 -34.74 -47.71 -0.83
CA ALA A 19 -35.47 -46.74 -0.04
C ALA A 19 -35.42 -45.43 -0.83
N GLY A 20 -36.53 -45.12 -1.50
CA GLY A 20 -36.74 -43.81 -2.08
C GLY A 20 -36.81 -42.77 -0.97
N GLN A 21 -36.12 -41.64 -1.17
CA GLN A 21 -36.56 -40.39 -0.58
C GLN A 21 -37.29 -39.61 -1.66
N ASN A 22 -38.62 -39.77 -1.63
CA ASN A 22 -39.58 -38.77 -2.09
C ASN A 22 -39.16 -37.41 -1.52
N TRP A 23 -38.67 -36.52 -2.37
CA TRP A 23 -38.80 -35.10 -2.14
C TRP A 23 -40.09 -34.66 -2.81
N LEU A 24 -41.15 -34.62 -1.99
CA LEU A 24 -42.42 -33.99 -2.31
C LEU A 24 -42.17 -32.52 -2.68
N GLY A 25 -42.87 -32.05 -3.71
CA GLY A 25 -42.75 -30.71 -4.24
C GLY A 25 -42.96 -29.62 -3.19
N LEU A 26 -41.90 -28.85 -2.97
CA LEU A 26 -41.95 -27.43 -2.68
C LEU A 26 -40.94 -26.81 -3.64
N GLY A 27 -41.38 -25.88 -4.48
CA GLY A 27 -40.54 -25.16 -5.45
C GLY A 27 -39.51 -24.29 -4.73
N GLY A 28 -38.45 -24.92 -4.23
CA GLY A 28 -37.25 -24.28 -3.74
C GLY A 28 -36.17 -24.43 -4.79
N ASP A 29 -35.74 -23.32 -5.37
CA ASP A 29 -34.58 -23.29 -6.26
C ASP A 29 -33.42 -24.03 -5.58
N LYS A 30 -32.86 -25.02 -6.31
CA LYS A 30 -31.57 -25.62 -5.96
C LYS A 30 -30.61 -24.45 -5.69
N PRO A 31 -29.97 -24.34 -4.50
CA PRO A 31 -29.05 -23.25 -4.24
C PRO A 31 -28.04 -23.23 -5.38
N ALA A 32 -28.10 -22.17 -6.20
CA ALA A 32 -27.16 -22.00 -7.28
C ALA A 32 -25.78 -22.03 -6.63
N LEU A 33 -24.95 -23.01 -7.00
CA LEU A 33 -23.54 -23.00 -6.66
C LEU A 33 -23.04 -21.63 -7.07
N SER A 34 -22.63 -20.84 -6.07
CA SER A 34 -22.04 -19.52 -6.34
C SER A 34 -20.98 -19.73 -7.42
N PRO A 35 -20.97 -18.93 -8.49
CA PRO A 35 -20.03 -19.12 -9.57
C PRO A 35 -18.62 -19.29 -9.00
N ALA A 36 -17.90 -20.28 -9.55
CA ALA A 36 -16.53 -20.53 -9.16
C ALA A 36 -15.76 -19.21 -9.24
N PRO A 37 -14.93 -18.87 -8.23
CA PRO A 37 -14.18 -17.63 -8.26
C PRO A 37 -13.37 -17.57 -9.55
N SER A 38 -13.60 -16.52 -10.34
CA SER A 38 -12.87 -16.21 -11.56
C SER A 38 -12.10 -14.90 -11.35
N GLY A 39 -11.01 -14.71 -12.09
CA GLY A 39 -10.10 -13.57 -11.92
C GLY A 39 -9.04 -13.78 -10.84
N ASP A 40 -8.37 -12.71 -10.40
CA ASP A 40 -7.22 -12.78 -9.50
C ASP A 40 -7.59 -13.29 -8.09
N PRO A 41 -6.67 -13.99 -7.38
CA PRO A 41 -6.94 -14.51 -6.03
C PRO A 41 -7.22 -13.44 -4.98
N ILE A 42 -6.60 -12.27 -5.13
CA ILE A 42 -6.79 -11.11 -4.27
C ILE A 42 -7.33 -9.99 -5.16
N LYS A 43 -8.44 -9.38 -4.75
CA LYS A 43 -8.92 -8.14 -5.34
C LYS A 43 -8.33 -6.97 -4.57
N ILE A 44 -7.92 -5.93 -5.29
CA ILE A 44 -7.57 -4.64 -4.72
C ILE A 44 -8.80 -3.76 -4.88
N ASN A 45 -9.53 -3.56 -3.79
CA ASN A 45 -10.77 -2.79 -3.80
C ASN A 45 -10.48 -1.28 -3.87
N LYS A 46 -9.45 -0.85 -3.15
CA LYS A 46 -9.08 0.55 -3.06
C LYS A 46 -7.60 0.73 -2.76
N ILE A 47 -7.01 1.73 -3.39
CA ILE A 47 -5.68 2.26 -3.10
C ILE A 47 -5.90 3.71 -2.67
N THR A 48 -5.43 4.07 -1.47
CA THR A 48 -5.57 5.44 -0.95
C THR A 48 -4.20 5.96 -0.55
N LEU A 49 -3.76 7.07 -1.14
CA LEU A 49 -2.59 7.80 -0.67
C LEU A 49 -3.00 8.58 0.58
N VAL A 50 -2.49 8.16 1.73
CA VAL A 50 -2.83 8.74 3.03
C VAL A 50 -2.01 10.01 3.23
N PRO A 51 -2.65 11.18 3.33
CA PRO A 51 -1.99 12.41 3.77
C PRO A 51 -1.33 12.24 5.14
N ARG A 52 -0.20 12.89 5.34
CA ARG A 52 0.36 13.05 6.68
C ARG A 52 -0.42 14.15 7.39
N ASP A 53 -1.11 13.81 8.47
CA ASP A 53 -1.85 14.78 9.27
C ASP A 53 -0.96 15.93 9.68
N ASN A 54 -1.32 17.16 9.31
CA ASN A 54 -0.60 18.42 9.52
C ASN A 54 0.77 18.59 8.79
N ASP A 55 1.31 17.57 8.11
CA ASP A 55 2.50 17.74 7.25
C ASP A 55 2.10 18.07 5.81
N ASN A 56 2.25 19.34 5.42
CA ASN A 56 2.02 19.82 4.06
C ASN A 56 3.34 20.20 3.38
N THR A 57 4.41 19.50 3.76
CA THR A 57 5.71 19.69 3.13
C THR A 57 5.77 18.90 1.82
N TRP A 58 6.05 19.58 0.71
CA TRP A 58 6.09 18.96 -0.62
C TRP A 58 7.37 19.29 -1.34
N VAL A 59 7.96 18.31 -2.01
CA VAL A 59 9.14 18.52 -2.84
C VAL A 59 8.83 18.22 -4.29
N PHE A 60 9.12 19.17 -5.17
CA PHE A 60 8.94 19.05 -6.61
C PHE A 60 10.26 18.61 -7.26
N PRO A 61 10.20 17.81 -8.35
CA PRO A 61 11.40 17.44 -9.11
C PRO A 61 12.14 18.65 -9.69
N GLU A 62 11.38 19.67 -10.10
CA GLU A 62 11.89 20.89 -10.73
C GLU A 62 11.35 22.14 -10.02
N ALA A 63 11.90 23.31 -10.36
CA ALA A 63 11.34 24.58 -9.91
C ALA A 63 9.92 24.77 -10.48
N VAL A 64 8.97 25.16 -9.63
CA VAL A 64 7.58 25.41 -10.03
C VAL A 64 7.53 26.77 -10.74
N GLY A 65 7.13 26.79 -12.01
CA GLY A 65 6.98 28.03 -12.77
C GLY A 65 5.74 28.84 -12.35
N ALA A 66 5.70 30.13 -12.70
CA ALA A 66 4.59 31.02 -12.33
C ALA A 66 3.21 30.53 -12.81
N GLN A 67 3.14 29.89 -13.98
CA GLN A 67 1.89 29.32 -14.50
C GLN A 67 1.38 28.17 -13.62
N THR A 68 2.24 27.21 -13.30
CA THR A 68 1.90 26.07 -12.43
C THR A 68 1.55 26.55 -11.03
N LEU A 69 2.28 27.54 -10.51
CA LEU A 69 1.96 28.17 -9.22
C LEU A 69 0.56 28.78 -9.22
N GLY A 70 0.19 29.54 -10.26
CA GLY A 70 -1.15 30.11 -10.39
C GLY A 70 -2.24 29.04 -10.45
N GLN A 71 -2.00 27.93 -11.16
CA GLN A 71 -2.95 26.80 -11.21
C GLN A 71 -3.13 26.15 -9.84
N ILE A 72 -2.03 25.93 -9.10
CA ILE A 72 -2.06 25.41 -7.74
C ILE A 72 -2.89 26.35 -6.84
N GLU A 73 -2.66 27.66 -6.93
CA GLU A 73 -3.39 28.67 -6.15
C GLU A 73 -4.88 28.70 -6.49
N ASP A 74 -5.24 28.65 -7.77
CA ASP A 74 -6.63 28.61 -8.23
C ASP A 74 -7.35 27.36 -7.69
N GLU A 75 -6.71 26.19 -7.75
CA GLU A 75 -7.27 24.94 -7.22
C GLU A 75 -7.43 24.99 -5.68
N PHE A 76 -6.49 25.63 -4.97
CA PHE A 76 -6.62 25.84 -3.52
C PHE A 76 -7.84 26.73 -3.18
N GLN A 77 -8.09 27.78 -3.96
CA GLN A 77 -9.22 28.69 -3.74
C GLN A 77 -10.57 28.10 -4.17
N ALA A 78 -10.57 27.09 -5.05
CA ALA A 78 -11.79 26.41 -5.47
C ALA A 78 -12.39 25.53 -4.34
N TYR A 79 -11.57 25.08 -3.38
CA TYR A 79 -11.97 24.18 -2.28
C TYR A 79 -12.64 22.87 -2.73
N GLU A 80 -12.40 22.44 -3.97
CA GLU A 80 -12.98 21.21 -4.55
C GLU A 80 -12.14 19.96 -4.25
N LYS A 81 -10.84 20.14 -4.02
CA LYS A 81 -9.86 19.06 -3.77
C LYS A 81 -9.13 19.31 -2.46
N SER A 82 -8.61 18.25 -1.85
CA SER A 82 -7.71 18.39 -0.71
C SER A 82 -6.38 19.01 -1.17
N SER A 83 -5.70 19.71 -0.25
CA SER A 83 -4.34 20.22 -0.47
C SER A 83 -3.39 19.15 -0.99
N HIS A 84 -3.51 17.92 -0.50
CA HIS A 84 -2.62 16.83 -0.90
C HIS A 84 -2.90 16.35 -2.32
N ASP A 85 -4.16 16.30 -2.73
CA ASP A 85 -4.52 15.88 -4.10
C ASP A 85 -4.07 16.93 -5.13
N ILE A 86 -4.22 18.21 -4.80
CA ILE A 86 -3.71 19.32 -5.64
C ILE A 86 -2.20 19.14 -5.83
N MET A 87 -1.44 19.07 -4.74
CA MET A 87 0.01 19.02 -4.80
C MET A 87 0.53 17.79 -5.56
N ARG A 88 -0.05 16.60 -5.34
CA ARG A 88 0.29 15.39 -6.10
C ARG A 88 -0.03 15.51 -7.58
N SER A 89 -1.18 16.09 -7.92
CA SER A 89 -1.59 16.25 -9.34
C SER A 89 -0.63 17.15 -10.14
N HIS A 90 0.06 18.07 -9.44
CA HIS A 90 1.10 18.93 -10.01
C HIS A 90 2.53 18.35 -9.88
N GLY A 91 2.67 17.10 -9.41
CA GLY A 91 3.95 16.40 -9.31
C GLY A 91 4.73 16.64 -8.02
N GLY A 92 4.09 17.23 -7.00
CA GLY A 92 4.63 17.30 -5.65
C GLY A 92 4.81 15.89 -5.05
N VAL A 93 5.92 15.70 -4.35
CA VAL A 93 6.28 14.43 -3.69
C VAL A 93 6.39 14.65 -2.19
N GLU A 94 5.83 13.73 -1.40
CA GLU A 94 5.87 13.76 0.05
C GLU A 94 7.29 13.67 0.60
N ASN A 95 7.53 14.41 1.68
CA ASN A 95 8.77 14.42 2.41
C ASN A 95 8.87 13.27 3.42
N GLY A 96 9.93 12.48 3.31
CA GLY A 96 10.40 11.52 4.31
C GLY A 96 9.53 10.27 4.50
N VAL A 97 8.22 10.36 4.32
CA VAL A 97 7.27 9.24 4.44
C VAL A 97 6.21 9.39 3.37
N SER A 98 5.97 8.31 2.63
CA SER A 98 4.77 8.13 1.82
C SER A 98 3.97 6.97 2.40
N THR A 99 2.67 7.19 2.65
CA THR A 99 1.77 6.19 3.24
C THR A 99 0.66 5.84 2.27
N VAL A 100 0.47 4.54 2.05
CA VAL A 100 -0.56 3.99 1.17
C VAL A 100 -1.44 3.04 1.98
N GLU A 101 -2.74 3.25 1.93
CA GLU A 101 -3.73 2.29 2.40
C GLU A 101 -4.20 1.41 1.25
N LEU A 102 -4.05 0.10 1.43
CA LEU A 102 -4.54 -0.92 0.50
C LEU A 102 -5.70 -1.67 1.14
N GLU A 103 -6.87 -1.59 0.52
CA GLU A 103 -8.02 -2.42 0.85
C GLU A 103 -8.01 -3.66 -0.04
N LEU A 104 -7.74 -4.81 0.57
CA LEU A 104 -7.62 -6.10 -0.10
C LEU A 104 -8.83 -6.98 0.21
N GLU A 105 -9.30 -7.75 -0.76
CA GLU A 105 -10.38 -8.72 -0.60
C GLU A 105 -9.98 -10.11 -1.11
N GLY A 106 -10.30 -11.14 -0.32
CA GLY A 106 -10.11 -12.53 -0.76
C GLY A 106 -11.11 -12.95 -1.84
N ASN A 107 -10.62 -13.42 -2.98
CA ASN A 107 -11.43 -13.80 -4.14
C ASN A 107 -11.27 -15.29 -4.52
N ARG A 108 -11.08 -16.15 -3.52
CA ARG A 108 -11.04 -17.62 -3.68
C ARG A 108 -11.94 -18.30 -2.66
N GLU A 109 -12.40 -19.51 -2.98
CA GLU A 109 -13.18 -20.34 -2.04
C GLU A 109 -12.34 -20.77 -0.84
N LYS A 110 -11.10 -21.18 -1.09
CA LYS A 110 -10.10 -21.39 -0.04
C LYS A 110 -9.47 -20.05 0.32
N ALA A 111 -9.14 -19.86 1.59
CA ALA A 111 -8.48 -18.64 2.04
C ALA A 111 -7.16 -18.44 1.29
N VAL A 112 -6.94 -17.22 0.81
CA VAL A 112 -5.69 -16.81 0.18
C VAL A 112 -4.75 -16.36 1.28
N ARG A 113 -3.58 -17.00 1.38
CA ARG A 113 -2.61 -16.65 2.42
C ARG A 113 -1.65 -15.61 1.87
N LEU A 114 -1.72 -14.39 2.39
CA LEU A 114 -0.75 -13.34 2.13
C LEU A 114 0.54 -13.68 2.88
N THR A 115 1.61 -13.91 2.13
CA THR A 115 2.89 -14.37 2.66
C THR A 115 3.90 -13.26 2.85
N ASP A 116 3.82 -12.22 2.01
CA ASP A 116 4.58 -10.97 2.13
C ASP A 116 3.86 -9.83 1.38
N ILE A 117 4.21 -8.59 1.75
CA ILE A 117 4.00 -7.41 0.91
C ILE A 117 5.39 -6.81 0.72
N ALA A 118 6.05 -7.20 -0.35
CA ALA A 118 7.38 -6.69 -0.68
C ALA A 118 7.26 -5.28 -1.26
N ILE A 119 8.31 -4.47 -1.07
CA ILE A 119 8.46 -3.18 -1.76
C ILE A 119 9.61 -3.29 -2.76
N ARG A 120 9.43 -2.73 -3.95
CA ARG A 120 10.43 -2.72 -5.02
C ARG A 120 10.87 -1.28 -5.32
N PRO A 121 11.76 -0.70 -4.50
CA PRO A 121 12.18 0.69 -4.66
C PRO A 121 13.31 0.85 -5.68
N ARG A 122 13.26 1.94 -6.44
CA ARG A 122 14.36 2.50 -7.21
C ARG A 122 14.69 3.88 -6.64
N CYS A 123 15.85 4.00 -6.02
CA CYS A 123 16.23 5.23 -5.32
C CYS A 123 17.42 5.93 -5.97
N ARG A 124 17.41 7.26 -5.89
CA ARG A 124 18.48 8.18 -6.30
C ARG A 124 18.61 9.32 -5.27
N GLU A 125 19.45 10.30 -5.55
CA GLU A 125 19.59 11.50 -4.71
C GLU A 125 18.22 12.18 -4.49
N PRO A 126 17.97 12.76 -3.30
CA PRO A 126 16.72 13.47 -3.01
C PRO A 126 16.38 14.54 -4.04
N LEU A 127 15.08 14.80 -4.21
CA LEU A 127 14.62 15.88 -5.09
C LEU A 127 15.02 17.24 -4.52
N THR A 128 15.38 18.16 -5.42
CA THR A 128 15.91 19.50 -5.07
C THR A 128 15.22 20.62 -5.86
N GLY A 129 14.06 20.36 -6.47
CA GLY A 129 13.33 21.34 -7.27
C GLY A 129 12.67 22.43 -6.42
N GLY A 130 11.44 22.19 -5.95
CA GLY A 130 10.66 23.15 -5.15
C GLY A 130 10.21 22.56 -3.81
N LEU A 131 10.37 23.27 -2.69
CA LEU A 131 9.93 22.83 -1.35
C LEU A 131 8.73 23.67 -0.83
N PHE A 132 7.70 23.00 -0.33
CA PHE A 132 6.58 23.51 0.48
C PHE A 132 6.76 22.94 1.90
N ASP A 133 6.34 23.60 2.99
CA ASP A 133 6.69 23.21 4.39
C ASP A 133 5.51 23.40 5.38
N ASN A 134 5.13 22.35 6.14
CA ASN A 134 4.18 22.33 7.28
C ASN A 134 4.32 20.97 8.03
N ARG A 135 4.06 20.81 9.35
CA ARG A 135 4.49 19.64 10.18
C ARG A 135 3.38 18.85 10.92
N PRO A 136 3.58 17.55 11.25
CA PRO A 136 2.48 16.63 11.60
C PRO A 136 1.98 16.55 13.06
N GLN A 137 0.76 15.98 13.31
CA GLN A 137 0.27 15.38 14.58
C GLN A 137 -0.89 14.35 14.40
N GLY A 138 -0.75 13.13 15.00
CA GLY A 138 -1.82 12.15 15.28
C GLY A 138 -1.96 10.93 14.35
N ALA A 139 -2.54 9.80 14.83
CA ALA A 139 -2.83 8.58 14.04
C ALA A 139 -4.03 7.73 14.56
N ALA A 140 -4.58 6.85 13.71
CA ALA A 140 -5.70 5.90 14.01
C ALA A 140 -5.36 4.41 13.73
N GLU A 141 -6.19 3.47 14.24
CA GLU A 141 -5.96 2.00 14.23
C GLU A 141 -6.14 1.32 12.86
N THR A 142 -5.08 0.68 12.34
CA THR A 142 -5.03 -0.13 11.09
C THR A 142 -3.86 -1.13 11.19
N VAL A 143 -3.75 -2.12 10.28
CA VAL A 143 -2.51 -2.94 10.19
C VAL A 143 -1.39 -2.06 9.65
N GLN A 144 -0.48 -1.65 10.53
CA GLN A 144 0.63 -0.75 10.18
C GLN A 144 1.89 -1.54 9.83
N VAL A 145 2.29 -1.47 8.56
CA VAL A 145 3.54 -2.02 8.04
C VAL A 145 4.38 -0.88 7.51
N GLY A 146 5.68 -0.89 7.79
CA GLY A 146 6.58 0.14 7.28
C GLY A 146 7.85 -0.43 6.66
N TYR A 147 8.46 0.38 5.81
CA TYR A 147 9.63 0.03 5.01
C TYR A 147 10.64 1.16 5.15
N ASP A 148 11.82 0.85 5.70
CA ASP A 148 12.96 1.76 5.63
C ASP A 148 13.59 1.59 4.24
N LEU A 149 13.61 2.64 3.42
CA LEU A 149 14.18 2.62 2.06
C LEU A 149 15.67 2.94 2.03
N ASP A 150 16.25 3.32 3.18
CA ASP A 150 17.67 3.61 3.32
C ASP A 150 18.50 2.40 3.76
N ARG A 151 17.84 1.29 4.14
CA ARG A 151 18.46 0.01 4.47
C ARG A 151 18.58 -0.92 3.25
N ASP A 152 19.45 -1.91 3.37
CA ASP A 152 19.59 -3.01 2.41
C ASP A 152 19.82 -4.33 3.17
N PRO A 153 19.00 -5.38 2.97
CA PRO A 153 17.77 -5.41 2.17
C PRO A 153 16.62 -4.62 2.81
N VAL A 154 15.71 -4.13 1.98
CA VAL A 154 14.42 -3.58 2.40
C VAL A 154 13.42 -4.72 2.60
N PHE A 155 12.69 -4.71 3.70
CA PHE A 155 11.62 -5.68 3.98
C PHE A 155 10.52 -5.06 4.84
N ALA A 156 9.36 -5.70 4.89
CA ALA A 156 8.22 -5.27 5.69
C ALA A 156 8.50 -5.35 7.21
N GLN A 157 8.40 -4.22 7.90
CA GLN A 157 8.60 -4.09 9.34
C GLN A 157 7.28 -3.74 10.04
N LYS A 158 7.16 -4.05 11.33
CA LYS A 158 6.06 -3.53 12.14
C LYS A 158 6.25 -2.02 12.26
N ALA A 159 5.26 -1.25 11.83
CA ALA A 159 5.26 0.19 12.01
C ALA A 159 4.42 0.55 13.24
N ARG A 160 4.93 1.50 14.04
CA ARG A 160 4.16 2.19 15.07
C ARG A 160 4.36 3.68 14.89
N THR A 161 3.25 4.38 14.80
CA THR A 161 3.24 5.85 14.82
C THR A 161 2.93 6.28 16.23
N ASP A 162 3.89 6.89 16.91
CA ASP A 162 3.67 7.54 18.20
C ASP A 162 3.33 9.02 17.91
N ASP A 163 2.39 9.62 18.64
CA ASP A 163 1.86 10.97 18.36
C ASP A 163 2.92 12.08 18.32
N ASN A 164 4.09 11.83 18.93
CA ASN A 164 5.20 12.78 19.03
C ASN A 164 6.34 12.57 18.01
N ASP A 165 6.32 11.49 17.22
CA ASP A 165 7.42 11.17 16.31
C ASP A 165 7.11 11.59 14.87
N MET A 166 8.05 12.33 14.26
CA MET A 166 7.94 12.75 12.86
C MET A 166 8.02 11.60 11.85
N LEU A 167 8.45 10.41 12.24
CA LEU A 167 8.55 9.24 11.37
C LEU A 167 8.08 8.02 12.15
N PRO A 168 7.41 7.04 11.52
CA PRO A 168 7.00 5.83 12.22
C PRO A 168 8.22 5.06 12.71
N ARG A 169 8.12 4.48 13.91
CA ARG A 169 9.10 3.54 14.44
C ARG A 169 8.95 2.21 13.74
N LEU A 170 10.03 1.74 13.12
CA LEU A 170 10.05 0.49 12.37
C LEU A 170 10.82 -0.59 13.14
N THR A 171 10.17 -1.73 13.41
CA THR A 171 10.74 -2.81 14.24
C THR A 171 10.43 -4.20 13.70
N GLY A 172 11.37 -5.14 13.88
CA GLY A 172 11.20 -6.55 13.49
C GLY A 172 10.89 -6.77 12.00
N ASN A 173 10.54 -8.00 11.64
CA ASN A 173 9.99 -8.35 10.32
C ASN A 173 8.51 -8.73 10.51
N TYR A 174 7.60 -8.01 9.85
CA TYR A 174 6.16 -8.21 10.03
C TYR A 174 5.74 -9.60 9.56
N PHE A 175 6.09 -9.95 8.31
CA PHE A 175 5.63 -11.20 7.69
C PHE A 175 6.44 -12.43 8.13
N ALA A 176 7.59 -12.28 8.78
CA ALA A 176 8.24 -13.40 9.47
C ALA A 176 7.40 -13.90 10.65
N ASP A 177 6.78 -12.98 11.38
CA ASP A 177 6.03 -13.29 12.60
C ASP A 177 4.53 -13.45 12.38
N GLN A 178 3.99 -12.84 11.32
CA GLN A 178 2.56 -12.75 11.07
C GLN A 178 2.23 -13.26 9.67
N LYS A 179 1.16 -14.02 9.56
CA LYS A 179 0.57 -14.43 8.28
C LYS A 179 -0.88 -13.98 8.27
N TYR A 180 -1.29 -13.37 7.16
CA TYR A 180 -2.68 -12.95 6.98
C TYR A 180 -3.37 -13.90 6.02
N ALA A 181 -4.57 -14.36 6.35
CA ALA A 181 -5.36 -15.24 5.49
C ALA A 181 -6.67 -14.53 5.15
N LEU A 182 -6.85 -14.17 3.89
CA LEU A 182 -8.06 -13.54 3.37
C LEU A 182 -9.06 -14.64 3.01
N LYS A 183 -10.15 -14.76 3.75
CA LYS A 183 -11.28 -15.62 3.37
C LYS A 183 -12.03 -15.00 2.18
N ARG A 184 -12.89 -15.79 1.52
CA ARG A 184 -13.75 -15.31 0.44
C ARG A 184 -14.60 -14.12 0.92
N GLY A 185 -14.46 -12.97 0.26
CA GLY A 185 -15.19 -11.75 0.57
C GLY A 185 -14.75 -11.03 1.86
N GLU A 186 -13.72 -11.55 2.56
CA GLU A 186 -13.13 -10.85 3.68
C GLU A 186 -12.28 -9.69 3.16
N GLN A 187 -12.51 -8.52 3.73
CA GLN A 187 -11.76 -7.30 3.43
C GLN A 187 -10.77 -7.00 4.56
N ALA A 188 -9.57 -6.58 4.18
CA ALA A 188 -8.53 -6.18 5.10
C ALA A 188 -7.82 -4.93 4.60
N THR A 189 -7.62 -3.96 5.49
CA THR A 189 -6.91 -2.72 5.17
C THR A 189 -5.50 -2.75 5.74
N PHE A 190 -4.52 -2.61 4.85
CA PHE A 190 -3.10 -2.50 5.20
C PHE A 190 -2.65 -1.04 5.01
N ARG A 191 -2.14 -0.42 6.07
CA ARG A 191 -1.48 0.89 6.00
C ARG A 191 0.01 0.66 5.86
N LEU A 192 0.55 1.00 4.69
CA LEU A 192 1.92 0.75 4.28
C LEU A 192 2.70 2.07 4.22
N SER A 193 3.70 2.25 5.07
CA SER A 193 4.52 3.48 5.12
C SER A 193 5.93 3.24 4.58
N ALA A 194 6.26 3.86 3.45
CA ALA A 194 7.61 3.87 2.90
C ALA A 194 8.39 5.09 3.42
N VAL A 195 9.51 4.86 4.10
CA VAL A 195 10.26 5.88 4.85
C VAL A 195 11.66 6.04 4.27
N THR A 196 12.09 7.27 4.04
CA THR A 196 13.49 7.58 3.70
C THR A 196 13.93 8.88 4.37
N ARG A 197 15.18 8.90 4.82
CA ARG A 197 15.86 10.08 5.37
C ARG A 197 16.97 10.58 4.45
N LYS A 198 17.28 9.86 3.36
CA LYS A 198 18.46 10.13 2.54
C LYS A 198 18.23 10.19 1.04
N ARG A 199 17.09 9.69 0.54
CA ARG A 199 16.93 9.40 -0.90
C ARG A 199 15.60 9.92 -1.43
N TYR A 200 15.53 10.07 -2.74
CA TYR A 200 14.28 10.04 -3.47
C TYR A 200 14.08 8.64 -4.01
N CYS A 201 12.91 8.08 -3.80
CA CYS A 201 12.58 6.73 -4.23
C CYS A 201 11.26 6.72 -4.99
N GLU A 202 11.27 6.00 -6.12
CA GLU A 202 10.07 5.55 -6.81
C GLU A 202 9.87 4.07 -6.48
N TYR A 203 8.66 3.64 -6.13
CA TYR A 203 8.44 2.26 -5.69
C TYR A 203 7.04 1.74 -6.06
N THR A 204 6.95 0.41 -6.13
CA THR A 204 5.70 -0.34 -6.17
C THR A 204 5.68 -1.34 -5.03
N PHE A 205 4.50 -1.83 -4.67
CA PHE A 205 4.37 -3.00 -3.80
C PHE A 205 4.16 -4.25 -4.62
N GLU A 206 4.59 -5.39 -4.09
CA GLU A 206 4.33 -6.71 -4.63
C GLU A 206 3.66 -7.55 -3.54
N LEU A 207 2.38 -7.86 -3.74
CA LEU A 207 1.64 -8.76 -2.86
C LEU A 207 2.05 -10.18 -3.20
N GLU A 208 2.75 -10.86 -2.30
CA GLU A 208 3.14 -12.25 -2.46
C GLU A 208 2.16 -13.13 -1.69
N TYR A 209 1.59 -14.15 -2.34
CA TYR A 209 0.55 -14.98 -1.73
C TYR A 209 0.60 -16.44 -2.16
N LEU A 210 -0.10 -17.28 -1.40
CA LEU A 210 -0.45 -18.64 -1.79
C LEU A 210 -1.97 -18.74 -1.98
N ALA A 211 -2.39 -19.13 -3.18
CA ALA A 211 -3.77 -19.43 -3.52
C ALA A 211 -3.86 -20.87 -4.03
N ASP A 212 -4.77 -21.67 -3.46
CA ASP A 212 -4.96 -23.08 -3.84
C ASP A 212 -3.66 -23.92 -3.82
N GLY A 213 -2.76 -23.60 -2.89
CA GLY A 213 -1.45 -24.24 -2.74
C GLY A 213 -0.38 -23.79 -3.73
N LYS A 214 -0.68 -22.82 -4.61
CA LYS A 214 0.25 -22.29 -5.61
C LYS A 214 0.70 -20.88 -5.22
N PRO A 215 2.00 -20.56 -5.30
CA PRO A 215 2.48 -19.21 -5.15
C PRO A 215 2.06 -18.33 -6.33
N GLY A 216 1.80 -17.07 -6.03
CA GLY A 216 1.55 -16.02 -7.01
C GLY A 216 1.95 -14.67 -6.44
N SER A 217 2.03 -13.67 -7.32
CA SER A 217 2.21 -12.29 -6.91
C SER A 217 1.35 -11.33 -7.74
N THR A 218 1.06 -10.18 -7.15
CA THR A 218 0.33 -9.08 -7.80
C THR A 218 1.04 -7.77 -7.48
N THR A 219 1.34 -6.99 -8.51
CA THR A 219 1.94 -5.65 -8.35
C THR A 219 0.85 -4.64 -8.01
N VAL A 220 1.17 -3.73 -7.09
CA VAL A 220 0.34 -2.58 -6.73
C VAL A 220 1.14 -1.32 -6.98
N ASP A 221 0.57 -0.45 -7.79
CA ASP A 221 1.12 0.85 -8.17
C ASP A 221 0.06 1.96 -8.03
N ASN A 222 0.45 3.18 -8.35
CA ASN A 222 -0.41 4.36 -8.34
C ASN A 222 -1.01 4.58 -9.74
N GLU A 223 -1.96 3.74 -10.12
CA GLU A 223 -2.68 3.84 -11.42
C GLU A 223 -1.74 3.86 -12.63
N GLY A 224 -0.76 2.93 -12.65
CA GLY A 224 0.26 2.81 -13.70
C GLY A 224 1.50 3.69 -13.48
N GLN A 225 1.57 4.45 -12.39
CA GLN A 225 2.77 5.18 -11.97
C GLN A 225 3.35 4.60 -10.67
N PRO A 226 4.66 4.67 -10.44
CA PRO A 226 5.21 4.31 -9.14
C PRO A 226 4.77 5.32 -8.07
N PHE A 227 4.63 4.86 -6.84
CA PHE A 227 4.58 5.74 -5.67
C PHE A 227 5.92 6.45 -5.50
N ARG A 228 5.91 7.61 -4.83
CA ARG A 228 7.08 8.47 -4.70
C ARG A 228 7.24 8.95 -3.25
N VAL A 229 8.50 9.09 -2.83
CA VAL A 229 8.86 9.73 -1.55
C VAL A 229 10.24 10.33 -1.69
N THR A 230 10.51 11.47 -1.06
CA THR A 230 11.86 12.05 -1.01
C THR A 230 12.23 12.53 0.37
N ALA A 231 13.48 12.33 0.77
CA ALA A 231 14.01 12.97 1.96
C ALA A 231 14.15 14.48 1.76
N LEU A 232 14.11 15.23 2.88
CA LEU A 232 14.57 16.61 2.90
C LEU A 232 16.09 16.64 3.01
N ILE A 233 16.72 17.62 2.37
CA ILE A 233 18.13 17.93 2.61
C ILE A 233 18.25 18.65 3.95
N VAL A 234 18.96 18.05 4.90
CA VAL A 234 19.17 18.58 6.25
C VAL A 234 20.66 18.83 6.47
N ARG A 235 21.04 20.01 6.96
CA ARG A 235 22.41 20.38 7.37
C ARG A 235 22.38 21.02 8.75
N GLY A 236 23.28 20.60 9.63
CA GLY A 236 23.32 21.12 11.01
C GLY A 236 22.08 20.82 11.86
N GLY A 237 21.25 19.84 11.45
CA GLY A 237 20.00 19.50 12.13
C GLY A 237 18.76 20.24 11.63
N GLU A 238 18.92 21.16 10.67
CA GLU A 238 17.83 21.94 10.08
C GLU A 238 17.69 21.68 8.58
N VAL A 239 16.48 21.87 8.04
CA VAL A 239 16.23 21.75 6.60
C VAL A 239 17.03 22.83 5.87
N ASP A 240 17.87 22.41 4.95
CA ASP A 240 18.70 23.30 4.15
C ASP A 240 17.94 23.80 2.92
N CYS A 241 17.18 24.88 3.12
CA CYS A 241 16.49 25.62 2.07
C CYS A 241 17.43 26.01 0.89
N SER A 242 18.74 26.20 1.12
CA SER A 242 19.69 26.60 0.08
C SER A 242 19.95 25.52 -0.98
N ALA A 243 19.71 24.26 -0.62
CA ALA A 243 19.88 23.09 -1.47
C ALA A 243 18.82 22.98 -2.58
N TYR A 244 17.69 23.68 -2.45
CA TYR A 244 16.61 23.64 -3.44
C TYR A 244 16.81 24.69 -4.53
N ARG A 245 16.17 24.54 -5.70
CA ARG A 245 16.19 25.57 -6.76
C ARG A 245 15.29 26.74 -6.40
N GLN A 246 14.18 26.46 -5.74
CA GLN A 246 13.21 27.46 -5.28
C GLN A 246 12.52 27.00 -3.99
N VAL A 247 12.13 27.95 -3.16
CA VAL A 247 11.40 27.68 -1.91
C VAL A 247 10.15 28.55 -1.88
N TYR A 248 9.03 27.95 -1.48
CA TYR A 248 7.76 28.62 -1.34
C TYR A 248 7.30 28.60 0.11
N ARG A 249 6.64 29.68 0.54
CA ARG A 249 6.01 29.77 1.85
C ARG A 249 4.55 30.13 1.73
N SER A 250 3.73 29.50 2.55
CA SER A 250 2.32 29.86 2.66
C SER A 250 2.20 31.29 3.18
N SER A 251 1.30 32.05 2.56
CA SER A 251 0.90 33.40 2.95
C SER A 251 -0.63 33.45 2.97
N GLY A 252 -1.20 34.48 3.61
CA GLY A 252 -2.66 34.67 3.61
C GLY A 252 -3.29 34.86 2.22
N ARG A 253 -2.50 34.95 1.14
CA ARG A 253 -2.97 35.09 -0.25
C ARG A 253 -2.52 33.96 -1.19
N GLY A 254 -1.92 32.89 -0.68
CA GLY A 254 -1.35 31.82 -1.51
C GLY A 254 0.12 31.54 -1.20
N TRP A 255 0.86 31.01 -2.17
CA TRP A 255 2.25 30.57 -1.99
C TRP A 255 3.21 31.58 -2.61
N VAL A 256 4.06 32.18 -1.78
CA VAL A 256 5.03 33.18 -2.26
C VAL A 256 6.44 32.60 -2.32
N PRO A 257 7.22 32.89 -3.37
CA PRO A 257 8.62 32.50 -3.41
C PRO A 257 9.38 33.27 -2.34
N VAL A 258 10.27 32.58 -1.62
CA VAL A 258 11.14 33.18 -0.61
C VAL A 258 12.62 32.96 -0.98
N PRO A 259 13.53 33.86 -0.54
CA PRO A 259 14.96 33.64 -0.71
C PRO A 259 15.38 32.30 -0.10
N LYS A 260 16.26 31.57 -0.80
CA LYS A 260 16.74 30.26 -0.33
C LYS A 260 17.62 30.33 0.92
N SER A 261 18.09 31.53 1.27
CA SER A 261 18.81 31.81 2.52
C SER A 261 17.88 32.00 3.71
N SER A 262 16.55 32.07 3.48
CA SER A 262 15.58 32.13 4.57
C SER A 262 15.52 30.78 5.28
N PRO A 263 15.36 30.77 6.62
CA PRO A 263 15.20 29.52 7.37
C PRO A 263 13.91 28.81 6.95
N CYS A 264 14.00 27.50 6.71
CA CYS A 264 12.85 26.61 6.58
C CYS A 264 12.18 26.43 7.96
N GLY A 265 10.84 26.44 8.07
CA GLY A 265 10.11 26.21 9.34
C GLY A 265 10.03 27.38 10.32
N GLY A 266 9.40 28.49 9.91
CA GLY A 266 9.06 29.62 10.79
C GLY A 266 7.68 29.48 11.42
#